data_AF-A0A6A7VHH8-F1
#
_entry.id   AF-A0A6A7VHH8-F1
#
_cell.length_a   1.000
_cell.length_b   1.000
_cell.length_c   1.000
_cell.angle_alpha   90.00
_cell.angle_beta   90.00
_cell.angle_gamma   90.00
#
_symmetry.space_group_name_H-M   'P 1'
#
loop_
_entity.id
_entity.type
_entity.pdbx_description
1 polymer ?
#
loop_
_entity_poly.entity_id
_entity_poly.type
_entity_poly.pdbx_seq_one_letter_code
_entity_poly.pdbx_strand_id
1 'polypeptide(L)'
;MPVGDHVIQHAAMHTSEDKLRAKIPFNSPAGTKGRGTHFFYKIIKQDIYTSPQLETFYCLPMDIHHYFQHVEHNLLKREYRLYIKDRKLLAFIDEVVDSYANGIVLGVKLTQLLGQLFLARFDYLAMRCFDILQDPEKHGYWQARYVTDMLLTCRSEQQARVLNVGG
;
A
#
# COMPACT_ATOMS: atom_id res chain seq x y z
N MET A 1 -14.34 -8.20 19.17
CA MET A 1 -15.58 -8.49 18.40
C MET A 1 -15.93 -9.96 18.56
N PRO A 2 -17.19 -10.31 18.89
CA PRO A 2 -17.70 -11.67 18.86
C PRO A 2 -17.67 -12.30 17.46
N VAL A 3 -17.68 -13.63 17.38
CA VAL A 3 -17.67 -14.39 16.10
C VAL A 3 -18.86 -14.02 15.20
N GLY A 4 -20.03 -13.73 15.78
CA GLY A 4 -21.23 -13.33 15.02
C GLY A 4 -21.01 -12.09 14.15
N ASP A 5 -20.31 -11.09 14.68
CA ASP A 5 -20.03 -9.84 13.96
C ASP A 5 -19.15 -10.08 12.74
N HIS A 6 -18.19 -11.00 12.83
CA HIS A 6 -17.34 -11.38 11.71
C HIS A 6 -18.14 -12.02 10.56
N VAL A 7 -19.15 -12.84 10.89
CA VAL A 7 -20.02 -13.47 9.87
C VAL A 7 -20.90 -12.42 9.19
N ILE A 8 -21.48 -11.51 9.97
CA ILE A 8 -22.32 -10.41 9.43
C ILE A 8 -21.50 -9.52 8.51
N GLN A 9 -20.32 -9.10 8.93
CA GLN A 9 -19.42 -8.29 8.10
C GLN A 9 -19.01 -9.01 6.82
N HIS A 10 -18.73 -10.31 6.90
CA HIS A 10 -18.39 -11.11 5.73
C HIS A 10 -19.57 -11.18 4.74
N ALA A 11 -20.78 -11.45 5.25
CA ALA A 11 -21.99 -11.55 4.43
C ALA A 11 -22.33 -10.21 3.77
N ALA A 12 -22.22 -9.10 4.50
CA ALA A 12 -22.49 -7.75 4.00
C ALA A 12 -21.57 -7.38 2.81
N MET A 13 -20.32 -7.85 2.84
CA MET A 13 -19.34 -7.55 1.80
C MET A 13 -19.39 -8.46 0.58
N HIS A 14 -20.09 -9.60 0.65
CA HIS A 14 -20.03 -10.65 -0.37
C HIS A 14 -20.30 -10.14 -1.79
N THR A 15 -21.23 -9.20 -1.97
CA THR A 15 -21.61 -8.66 -3.29
C THR A 15 -20.66 -7.58 -3.82
N SER A 16 -19.92 -6.92 -2.93
CA SER A 16 -19.09 -5.75 -3.25
C SER A 16 -17.60 -6.05 -3.23
N GLU A 17 -17.18 -7.11 -2.53
CA GLU A 17 -15.77 -7.44 -2.29
C GLU A 17 -14.98 -7.57 -3.58
N ASP A 18 -15.45 -8.36 -4.56
CA ASP A 18 -14.72 -8.56 -5.82
C ASP A 18 -14.53 -7.26 -6.60
N LYS A 19 -15.56 -6.39 -6.59
CA LYS A 19 -15.51 -5.08 -7.26
C LYS A 19 -14.50 -4.14 -6.61
N LEU A 20 -14.38 -4.19 -5.27
CA LEU A 20 -13.40 -3.39 -4.53
C LEU A 20 -11.99 -3.94 -4.72
N ARG A 21 -11.83 -5.27 -4.68
CA ARG A 21 -10.53 -5.92 -4.92
C ARG A 21 -9.99 -5.67 -6.32
N ALA A 22 -10.86 -5.53 -7.32
CA ALA A 22 -10.47 -5.13 -8.66
C ALA A 22 -9.87 -3.72 -8.77
N LYS A 23 -9.98 -2.88 -7.72
CA LYS A 23 -9.37 -1.54 -7.64
C LYS A 23 -8.00 -1.55 -6.96
N ILE A 24 -7.66 -2.63 -6.28
CA ILE A 24 -6.37 -2.78 -5.61
C ILE A 24 -5.35 -3.24 -6.67
N PRO A 25 -4.18 -2.60 -6.77
CA PRO A 25 -3.15 -2.99 -7.71
C PRO A 25 -2.74 -4.46 -7.59
N PHE A 26 -2.44 -5.08 -8.74
CA PHE A 26 -2.13 -6.51 -8.81
C PHE A 26 -0.90 -6.90 -7.98
N ASN A 27 0.09 -6.01 -7.92
CA ASN A 27 1.32 -6.13 -7.13
C ASN A 27 1.12 -5.90 -5.63
N SER A 28 -0.11 -5.65 -5.16
CA SER A 28 -0.47 -5.58 -3.74
C SER A 28 -1.05 -6.93 -3.28
N PRO A 29 -0.23 -7.86 -2.75
CA PRO A 29 -0.63 -9.23 -2.46
C PRO A 29 -1.55 -9.34 -1.23
N ALA A 30 -1.45 -8.39 -0.29
CA ALA A 30 -2.03 -8.50 1.03
C ALA A 30 -3.52 -8.87 1.00
N GLY A 31 -3.98 -9.67 1.97
CA GLY A 31 -5.40 -9.95 2.18
C GLY A 31 -6.15 -10.58 0.98
N THR A 32 -5.46 -11.00 -0.08
CA THR A 32 -6.06 -11.52 -1.31
C THR A 32 -5.84 -13.03 -1.41
N LYS A 33 -6.92 -13.76 -1.66
CA LYS A 33 -6.89 -15.23 -1.72
C LYS A 33 -5.89 -15.68 -2.80
N GLY A 34 -4.95 -16.54 -2.42
CA GLY A 34 -3.93 -17.08 -3.31
C GLY A 34 -2.74 -16.15 -3.60
N ARG A 35 -2.69 -14.95 -3.01
CA ARG A 35 -1.60 -13.97 -3.19
C ARG A 35 -0.84 -13.73 -1.88
N GLY A 36 -0.14 -14.74 -1.39
CA GLY A 36 0.69 -14.62 -0.19
C GLY A 36 2.07 -14.02 -0.46
N THR A 37 2.97 -14.08 0.53
CA THR A 37 4.37 -13.65 0.41
C THR A 37 5.10 -14.28 -0.77
N HIS A 38 4.81 -15.55 -1.06
CA HIS A 38 5.43 -16.25 -2.18
C HIS A 38 5.00 -15.71 -3.55
N PHE A 39 3.78 -15.16 -3.65
CA PHE A 39 3.33 -14.50 -4.87
C PHE A 39 4.11 -13.20 -5.09
N PHE A 40 4.31 -12.41 -4.04
CA PHE A 40 5.11 -11.18 -4.11
C PHE A 40 6.58 -11.46 -4.45
N TYR A 41 7.16 -12.51 -3.85
CA TYR A 41 8.50 -12.97 -4.17
C TYR A 41 8.65 -13.31 -5.67
N LYS A 42 7.64 -13.97 -6.27
CA LYS A 42 7.67 -14.28 -7.72
C LYS A 42 7.69 -13.02 -8.58
N ILE A 43 6.95 -11.98 -8.19
CA ILE A 43 6.94 -10.69 -8.90
C ILE A 43 8.32 -10.06 -8.83
N ILE A 44 8.86 -9.85 -7.62
CA ILE A 44 10.19 -9.25 -7.45
C ILE A 44 11.26 -10.05 -8.19
N LYS A 45 11.22 -11.38 -8.07
CA LYS A 45 12.14 -12.27 -8.77
C LYS A 45 12.07 -12.02 -10.28
N GLN A 46 10.87 -12.02 -10.85
CA GLN A 46 10.68 -11.79 -12.28
C GLN A 46 11.22 -10.41 -12.70
N ASP A 47 10.96 -9.36 -11.93
CA ASP A 47 11.42 -8.00 -12.23
C ASP A 47 12.96 -7.92 -12.27
N ILE A 48 13.63 -8.58 -11.32
CA ILE A 48 15.11 -8.67 -11.27
C ILE A 48 15.67 -9.40 -12.49
N TYR A 49 15.05 -10.50 -12.92
CA TYR A 49 15.58 -11.28 -14.06
C TYR A 49 15.27 -10.68 -15.42
N THR A 50 14.27 -9.80 -15.53
CA THR A 50 13.82 -9.24 -16.82
C THR A 50 14.29 -7.82 -17.07
N SER A 51 14.64 -7.07 -16.02
CA SER A 51 15.09 -5.69 -16.13
C SER A 51 16.62 -5.61 -16.14
N PRO A 52 17.22 -4.56 -16.74
CA PRO A 52 18.65 -4.31 -16.64
C PRO A 52 19.11 -4.23 -15.18
N GLN A 53 20.32 -4.73 -14.90
CA GLN A 53 20.88 -4.73 -13.56
C GLN A 53 20.98 -3.32 -12.95
N LEU A 54 21.20 -2.29 -13.79
CA LEU A 54 21.28 -0.89 -13.38
C LEU A 54 19.94 -0.38 -12.82
N GLU A 55 18.80 -0.89 -13.30
CA GLU A 55 17.45 -0.46 -12.89
C GLU A 55 16.95 -1.17 -11.63
N THR A 56 17.50 -2.35 -11.33
CA THR A 56 17.10 -3.19 -10.17
C THR A 56 18.14 -3.21 -9.05
N PHE A 57 19.18 -2.39 -9.18
CA PHE A 57 20.29 -2.33 -8.23
C PHE A 57 19.87 -1.78 -6.86
N TYR A 58 18.88 -0.88 -6.84
CA TYR A 58 18.41 -0.20 -5.64
C TYR A 58 16.97 -0.59 -5.31
N CYS A 59 16.71 -0.72 -4.01
CA CYS A 59 15.38 -0.94 -3.46
C CYS A 59 15.11 0.17 -2.43
N LEU A 60 13.91 0.75 -2.48
CA LEU A 60 13.42 1.71 -1.50
C LEU A 60 12.40 1.00 -0.59
N PRO A 61 12.82 0.44 0.56
CA PRO A 61 11.88 -0.10 1.53
C PRO A 61 11.11 1.06 2.18
N MET A 62 9.78 0.97 2.17
CA MET A 62 8.89 1.91 2.84
C MET A 62 8.03 1.15 3.85
N ASP A 63 7.98 1.65 5.08
CA ASP A 63 7.13 1.11 6.15
C ASP A 63 6.30 2.23 6.78
N ILE A 64 5.01 1.95 7.04
CA ILE A 64 4.10 2.91 7.65
C ILE A 64 3.91 2.54 9.12
N HIS A 65 4.52 3.33 10.00
CA HIS A 65 4.45 3.12 11.44
C HIS A 65 3.00 3.11 11.94
N HIS A 66 2.60 2.00 12.59
CA HIS A 66 1.27 1.83 13.19
C HIS A 66 0.12 2.17 12.23
N TYR A 67 0.20 1.75 10.97
CA TYR A 67 -0.75 2.09 9.91
C TYR A 67 -2.23 2.04 10.35
N PHE A 68 -2.71 0.88 10.83
CA PHE A 68 -4.12 0.70 11.21
C PHE A 68 -4.58 1.62 12.34
N GLN A 69 -3.69 2.07 13.23
CA GLN A 69 -4.05 2.97 14.34
C GLN A 69 -4.14 4.44 13.90
N HIS A 70 -3.55 4.79 12.75
CA HIS A 70 -3.45 6.16 12.26
C HIS A 70 -4.28 6.43 11.00
N VAL A 71 -5.08 5.46 10.54
CA VAL A 71 -5.98 5.68 9.40
C VAL A 71 -7.01 6.75 9.76
N GLU A 72 -6.99 7.87 9.05
CA GLU A 72 -7.95 8.94 9.27
C GLU A 72 -9.32 8.54 8.69
N HIS A 73 -10.33 8.61 9.54
CA HIS A 73 -11.67 8.11 9.22
C HIS A 73 -12.27 8.85 8.03
N ASN A 74 -12.28 10.19 8.01
CA ASN A 74 -12.96 10.94 6.96
C ASN A 74 -12.38 10.65 5.56
N LEU A 75 -11.06 10.53 5.46
CA LEU A 75 -10.36 10.12 4.24
C LEU A 75 -10.74 8.68 3.87
N LEU A 76 -10.73 7.74 4.84
CA LEU A 76 -11.15 6.37 4.58
C LEU A 76 -12.59 6.30 4.05
N LYS A 77 -13.52 7.02 4.70
CA LYS A 77 -14.93 7.07 4.29
C LYS A 77 -15.10 7.70 2.92
N ARG A 78 -14.32 8.73 2.60
CA ARG A 78 -14.30 9.34 1.28
C ARG A 78 -13.87 8.32 0.23
N GLU A 79 -12.84 7.54 0.50
CA GLU A 79 -12.31 6.54 -0.45
C GLU A 79 -13.31 5.43 -0.76
N TYR A 80 -13.88 4.73 0.23
CA TYR A 80 -14.81 3.64 -0.10
C TYR A 80 -16.14 4.11 -0.70
N ARG A 81 -16.58 5.35 -0.42
CA ARG A 81 -17.76 5.97 -1.05
C ARG A 81 -17.57 6.27 -2.54
N LEU A 82 -16.35 6.29 -3.04
CA LEU A 82 -16.10 6.37 -4.49
C LEU A 82 -16.66 5.13 -5.20
N TYR A 83 -16.58 3.96 -4.55
CA TYR A 83 -16.87 2.66 -5.16
C TYR A 83 -18.20 2.05 -4.70
N ILE A 84 -18.57 2.23 -3.43
CA ILE A 84 -19.81 1.70 -2.85
C ILE A 84 -20.90 2.78 -2.93
N LYS A 85 -22.05 2.44 -3.53
CA LYS A 85 -23.20 3.34 -3.67
C LYS A 85 -24.43 2.91 -2.88
N ASP A 86 -24.46 1.67 -2.38
CA ASP A 86 -25.54 1.17 -1.53
C ASP A 86 -25.52 1.88 -0.17
N ARG A 87 -26.58 2.62 0.15
CA ARG A 87 -26.71 3.39 1.38
C ARG A 87 -26.76 2.52 2.63
N LYS A 88 -27.36 1.33 2.57
CA LYS A 88 -27.45 0.41 3.73
C LYS A 88 -26.08 -0.17 4.04
N LEU A 89 -25.35 -0.58 3.00
CA LEU A 89 -23.99 -1.07 3.16
C LEU A 89 -23.05 0.03 3.68
N LEU A 90 -23.17 1.26 3.15
CA LEU A 90 -22.40 2.39 3.64
C LEU A 90 -22.66 2.68 5.12
N ALA A 91 -23.93 2.72 5.55
CA ALA A 91 -24.27 2.94 6.96
C ALA A 91 -23.66 1.86 7.87
N PHE A 92 -23.71 0.59 7.45
CA PHE A 92 -23.08 -0.51 8.18
C PHE A 92 -21.56 -0.37 8.27
N ILE A 93 -20.89 -0.02 7.16
CA ILE A 93 -19.44 0.18 7.16
C ILE A 93 -19.05 1.38 8.04
N ASP A 94 -19.81 2.48 7.95
CA ASP A 94 -19.60 3.68 8.76
C ASP A 94 -19.67 3.32 10.26
N GLU A 95 -20.67 2.55 10.69
CA GLU A 95 -20.80 2.08 12.07
C GLU A 95 -19.59 1.25 12.52
N VAL A 96 -19.09 0.34 11.67
CA VAL A 96 -17.89 -0.45 12.00
C VAL A 96 -16.64 0.43 12.10
N VAL A 97 -16.47 1.41 11.21
CA VAL A 97 -15.32 2.35 11.25
C VAL A 97 -15.42 3.24 12.50
N ASP A 98 -16.58 3.81 12.78
CA ASP A 98 -16.84 4.71 13.90
C ASP A 98 -16.81 4.00 15.26
N SER A 99 -16.92 2.67 15.28
CA SER A 99 -16.79 1.88 16.50
C SER A 99 -15.37 1.93 17.12
N TYR A 100 -14.37 2.42 16.39
CA TYR A 100 -12.98 2.50 16.83
C TYR A 100 -12.48 3.94 16.84
N ALA A 101 -12.13 4.48 18.00
CA ALA A 101 -11.89 5.91 18.19
C ALA A 101 -10.81 6.51 17.27
N ASN A 102 -9.71 5.77 17.03
CA ASN A 102 -8.61 6.20 16.17
C ASN A 102 -8.17 5.05 15.27
N GLY A 103 -8.21 5.26 13.95
CA GLY A 103 -7.83 4.22 13.01
C GLY A 103 -8.92 3.17 12.80
N ILE A 104 -8.53 1.97 12.40
CA ILE A 104 -9.44 0.86 12.12
C ILE A 104 -8.98 -0.42 12.84
N VAL A 105 -9.95 -1.25 13.22
CA VAL A 105 -9.70 -2.49 13.97
C VAL A 105 -8.78 -3.44 13.19
N LEU A 106 -7.74 -3.95 13.84
CA LEU A 106 -6.87 -4.98 13.27
C LEU A 106 -7.51 -6.37 13.42
N GLY A 107 -7.34 -7.23 12.41
CA GLY A 107 -7.80 -8.64 12.47
C GLY A 107 -9.24 -8.86 12.03
N VAL A 108 -9.89 -7.84 11.46
CA VAL A 108 -11.23 -7.94 10.87
C VAL A 108 -11.11 -7.92 9.33
N LYS A 109 -11.81 -8.84 8.64
CA LYS A 109 -11.74 -8.95 7.16
C LYS A 109 -12.19 -7.64 6.48
N LEU A 110 -13.25 -7.02 6.97
CA LEU A 110 -13.77 -5.76 6.44
C LEU A 110 -12.72 -4.65 6.53
N THR A 111 -12.17 -4.40 7.72
CA THR A 111 -11.16 -3.35 7.92
C THR A 111 -9.87 -3.64 7.18
N GLN A 112 -9.50 -4.91 7.01
CA GLN A 112 -8.37 -5.29 6.16
C GLN A 112 -8.59 -4.86 4.71
N LEU A 113 -9.76 -5.16 4.13
CA LEU A 113 -10.08 -4.74 2.76
C LEU A 113 -10.14 -3.20 2.63
N LEU A 114 -10.75 -2.50 3.60
CA LEU A 114 -10.81 -1.05 3.62
C LEU A 114 -9.42 -0.41 3.73
N GLY A 115 -8.55 -0.97 4.57
CA GLY A 115 -7.16 -0.54 4.71
C GLY A 115 -6.36 -0.72 3.42
N GLN A 116 -6.61 -1.75 2.63
CA GLN A 116 -5.99 -1.89 1.31
C GLN A 116 -6.56 -0.90 0.29
N LEU A 117 -7.87 -0.71 0.29
CA LEU A 117 -8.53 0.24 -0.59
C LEU A 117 -8.04 1.66 -0.36
N PHE A 118 -7.78 2.03 0.90
CA PHE A 118 -7.20 3.31 1.27
C PHE A 118 -5.80 3.53 0.68
N LEU A 119 -4.96 2.49 0.64
CA LEU A 119 -3.63 2.54 0.06
C LEU A 119 -3.61 2.41 -1.46
N ALA A 120 -4.70 1.96 -2.09
CA ALA A 120 -4.72 1.71 -3.53
C ALA A 120 -4.28 2.95 -4.33
N ARG A 121 -4.72 4.15 -3.94
CA ARG A 121 -4.29 5.40 -4.58
C ARG A 121 -2.81 5.71 -4.38
N PHE A 122 -2.29 5.44 -3.18
CA PHE A 122 -0.86 5.57 -2.89
C PHE A 122 -0.06 4.59 -3.76
N ASP A 123 -0.47 3.33 -3.86
CA ASP A 123 0.17 2.31 -4.68
C ASP A 123 0.22 2.73 -6.17
N TYR A 124 -0.88 3.28 -6.71
CA TYR A 124 -0.90 3.82 -8.08
C TYR A 124 0.08 4.97 -8.29
N LEU A 125 0.23 5.87 -7.30
CA LEU A 125 1.20 6.95 -7.36
C LEU A 125 2.63 6.41 -7.26
N ALA A 126 2.88 5.46 -6.35
CA ALA A 126 4.19 4.83 -6.17
C ALA A 126 4.65 4.10 -7.46
N MET A 127 3.74 3.39 -8.14
CA MET A 127 4.01 2.76 -9.44
C MET A 127 4.39 3.76 -10.54
N ARG A 128 3.96 5.02 -10.42
CA ARG A 128 4.34 6.12 -11.33
C ARG A 128 5.53 6.93 -10.81
N CYS A 129 6.22 6.43 -9.79
CA CYS A 129 7.27 7.16 -9.07
C CYS A 129 6.81 8.56 -8.62
N PHE A 130 5.56 8.67 -8.14
CA PHE A 130 4.88 9.92 -7.75
C PHE A 130 4.92 11.01 -8.83
N ASP A 131 5.02 10.61 -10.11
CA ASP A 131 5.24 11.49 -11.26
C ASP A 131 6.51 12.35 -11.18
N ILE A 132 7.44 12.01 -10.27
CA ILE A 132 8.71 12.71 -10.07
C ILE A 132 9.56 12.65 -11.34
N LEU A 133 9.52 11.52 -12.06
CA LEU A 133 10.28 11.34 -13.32
C LEU A 133 9.86 12.31 -14.44
N GLN A 134 8.66 12.89 -14.35
CA GLN A 134 8.15 13.84 -15.33
C GLN A 134 8.55 15.29 -15.00
N ASP A 135 9.09 15.54 -13.81
CA ASP A 135 9.45 16.86 -13.29
C ASP A 135 10.97 16.89 -12.99
N PRO A 136 11.79 17.48 -13.89
CA PRO A 136 13.25 17.47 -13.75
C PRO A 136 13.75 18.09 -12.43
N GLU A 137 13.05 19.10 -11.90
CA GLU A 137 13.44 19.75 -10.64
C GLU A 137 13.18 18.82 -9.45
N LYS A 138 11.99 18.21 -9.39
CA LYS A 138 11.68 17.22 -8.35
C LYS A 138 12.59 16.01 -8.44
N HIS A 139 12.88 15.54 -9.64
CA HIS A 139 13.79 14.42 -9.87
C HIS A 139 15.17 14.71 -9.27
N GLY A 140 15.77 15.86 -9.61
CA GLY A 140 17.06 16.26 -9.06
C GLY A 140 17.05 16.40 -7.53
N TYR A 141 16.00 16.99 -6.95
CA TYR A 141 15.86 17.11 -5.50
C TYR A 141 15.81 15.75 -4.79
N TRP A 142 14.94 14.85 -5.26
CA TRP A 142 14.76 13.54 -4.63
C TRP A 142 15.96 12.61 -4.85
N GLN A 143 16.62 12.70 -6.01
CA GLN A 143 17.87 11.99 -6.27
C GLN A 143 18.96 12.43 -5.29
N ALA A 144 19.18 13.75 -5.14
CA ALA A 144 20.17 14.28 -4.22
C ALA A 144 19.88 13.87 -2.76
N ARG A 145 18.62 13.92 -2.35
CA ARG A 145 18.20 13.50 -1.00
C ARG A 145 18.43 12.00 -0.78
N TYR A 146 18.01 11.15 -1.72
CA TYR A 146 18.18 9.70 -1.60
C TYR A 146 19.67 9.32 -1.51
N VAL A 147 20.52 9.89 -2.37
CA VAL A 147 21.97 9.67 -2.31
C VAL A 147 22.54 10.12 -0.97
N THR A 148 22.13 11.28 -0.46
CA THR A 148 22.58 11.79 0.85
C THR A 148 22.17 10.85 1.98
N ASP A 149 20.91 10.42 2.03
CA ASP A 149 20.39 9.53 3.06
C ASP A 149 21.04 8.12 2.99
N MET A 150 21.31 7.62 1.77
CA MET A 150 22.01 6.35 1.56
C MET A 150 23.49 6.42 1.95
N LEU A 151 24.17 7.53 1.69
CA LEU A 151 25.56 7.74 2.13
C LEU A 151 25.65 7.84 3.65
N LEU A 152 24.69 8.49 4.31
CA LEU A 152 24.61 8.58 5.78
C LEU A 152 24.40 7.21 6.44
N THR A 153 23.77 6.27 5.74
CA THR A 153 23.49 4.91 6.25
C THR A 153 24.56 3.89 5.85
N CYS A 154 25.56 4.27 5.06
CA CYS A 154 26.68 3.41 4.68
C CYS A 154 27.48 2.97 5.91
N ARG A 155 27.74 1.66 6.02
CA ARG A 155 28.55 1.09 7.10
C ARG A 155 30.01 0.87 6.71
N SER A 156 30.33 0.96 5.41
CA SER A 156 31.71 0.78 4.89
C SER A 156 32.01 1.69 3.70
N GLU A 157 33.29 2.01 3.49
CA GLU A 157 33.75 2.84 2.34
C GLU A 157 33.44 2.21 0.98
N GLN A 158 33.40 0.88 0.90
CA GLN A 158 33.08 0.17 -0.35
C GLN A 158 31.63 0.40 -0.77
N GLN A 159 30.69 0.47 0.18
CA GLN A 159 29.28 0.79 -0.11
C GLN A 159 29.13 2.22 -0.62
N ALA A 160 29.83 3.18 -0.01
CA ALA A 160 29.82 4.57 -0.46
C ALA A 160 30.38 4.74 -1.88
N ARG A 161 31.42 3.99 -2.26
CA ARG A 161 31.98 4.02 -3.62
C ARG A 161 30.99 3.49 -4.66
N VAL A 162 30.27 2.41 -4.37
CA VAL A 162 29.27 1.85 -5.28
C VAL A 162 28.10 2.81 -5.51
N LEU A 163 27.65 3.52 -4.46
CA LEU A 163 26.59 4.54 -4.58
C LEU A 163 27.00 5.73 -5.44
N ASN A 164 28.29 6.10 -5.45
CA ASN A 164 28.83 7.20 -6.26
C ASN A 164 29.01 6.85 -7.75
N VAL A 165 29.03 5.57 -8.12
CA VAL A 165 29.31 5.14 -9.52
C VAL A 165 28.05 5.22 -10.40
N GLY A 166 26.86 5.32 -9.80
CA GLY A 166 25.57 5.43 -10.50
C GLY A 166 25.10 6.87 -10.81
N GLY A 167 25.96 7.87 -10.63
CA GLY A 167 25.70 9.28 -10.92
C GLY A 167 26.18 9.73 -12.28
#